data_AF-A0A4Q3DY33-F1
#
_entry.id   AF-A0A4Q3DY33-F1
#
_cell.length_a   1.000
_cell.length_b   1.000
_cell.length_c   1.000
_cell.angle_alpha   90.00
_cell.angle_beta   90.00
_cell.angle_gamma   90.00
#
_symmetry.space_group_name_H-M   'P 1'
#
loop_
_entity.id
_entity.type
_entity.pdbx_description
1 polymer ?
#
loop_
_entity_poly.entity_id
_entity_poly.type
_entity_poly.pdbx_seq_one_letter_code
_entity_poly.pdbx_strand_id
1 'polypeptide(L)'
;MSMRKDGLASQERRVKRRLAKYLVDLLKAQKPTAQVKAHGGYKLRDARSSKIVFGEEGYEFSATLEDIENWLDVEEAKLAERGEI
;
A
#
# COMPACT_ATOMS: atom_id res chain seq x y z
N MET A 1 -4.30 -4.75 27.58
CA MET A 1 -4.99 -3.81 26.66
C MET A 1 -4.39 -3.94 25.26
N SER A 2 -5.12 -4.54 24.31
CA SER A 2 -4.64 -4.78 22.93
C SER A 2 -5.14 -3.68 21.97
N MET A 3 -4.71 -2.44 22.19
CA MET A 3 -5.17 -1.28 21.40
C MET A 3 -4.46 -1.16 20.03
N ARG A 4 -3.38 -1.94 19.79
CA ARG A 4 -2.55 -1.87 18.58
C ARG A 4 -3.10 -2.66 17.38
N LYS A 5 -3.85 -3.75 17.62
CA LYS A 5 -4.37 -4.60 16.53
C LYS A 5 -5.50 -3.92 15.75
N ASP A 6 -6.35 -3.16 16.42
CA ASP A 6 -7.47 -2.46 15.78
C ASP A 6 -6.97 -1.30 14.90
N GLY A 7 -5.86 -0.67 15.29
CA GLY A 7 -5.22 0.40 14.51
C GLY A 7 -4.77 -0.06 13.13
N LEU A 8 -4.08 -1.20 13.04
CA LEU A 8 -3.62 -1.77 11.77
C LEU A 8 -4.77 -2.16 10.85
N ALA A 9 -5.77 -2.87 11.37
CA ALA A 9 -6.93 -3.26 10.57
C ALA A 9 -7.76 -2.05 10.11
N SER A 10 -7.81 -0.98 10.91
CA SER A 10 -8.43 0.29 10.52
C SER A 10 -7.63 1.01 9.42
N GLN A 11 -6.30 1.06 9.55
CA GLN A 11 -5.40 1.65 8.56
C GLN A 11 -5.48 0.91 7.22
N GLU A 12 -5.45 -0.43 7.20
CA GLU A 12 -5.62 -1.22 5.97
C GLU A 12 -6.92 -0.86 5.24
N ARG A 13 -8.05 -0.72 5.96
CA ARG A 13 -9.33 -0.34 5.36
C ARG A 13 -9.32 1.07 4.77
N ARG A 14 -8.69 2.02 5.46
CA ARG A 14 -8.54 3.40 4.96
C ARG A 14 -7.72 3.43 3.67
N VAL A 15 -6.55 2.78 3.69
CA VAL A 15 -5.65 2.67 2.53
C VAL A 15 -6.36 2.01 1.33
N LYS A 16 -7.04 0.88 1.54
CA LYS A 16 -7.81 0.21 0.48
C LYS A 16 -8.86 1.13 -0.15
N ARG A 17 -9.58 1.92 0.66
CA ARG A 17 -10.58 2.86 0.13
C ARG A 17 -9.96 3.97 -0.73
N ARG A 18 -8.76 4.44 -0.38
CA ARG A 18 -8.03 5.43 -1.19
C ARG A 18 -7.57 4.82 -2.51
N LEU A 19 -6.89 3.67 -2.45
CA LEU A 19 -6.36 2.97 -3.62
C LEU A 19 -7.43 2.57 -4.65
N ALA A 20 -8.65 2.25 -4.18
CA ALA A 20 -9.77 1.89 -5.05
C ALA A 20 -10.10 2.99 -6.08
N LYS A 21 -9.88 4.28 -5.76
CA LYS A 21 -10.10 5.40 -6.69
C LYS A 21 -9.17 5.34 -7.90
N TYR A 22 -7.99 4.76 -7.73
CA TYR A 22 -6.93 4.73 -8.74
C TYR A 22 -6.82 3.39 -9.47
N LEU A 23 -7.72 2.43 -9.16
CA LEU A 23 -7.64 1.05 -9.63
C LEU A 23 -6.32 0.37 -9.23
N VAL A 24 -5.89 0.61 -7.99
CA VAL A 24 -4.70 -0.03 -7.42
C VAL A 24 -5.12 -1.03 -6.34
N ASP A 25 -4.61 -2.25 -6.42
CA ASP A 25 -4.83 -3.32 -5.46
C ASP A 25 -3.76 -3.30 -4.37
N LEU A 26 -4.20 -3.38 -3.11
CA LEU A 26 -3.34 -3.65 -1.96
C LEU A 26 -3.16 -5.17 -1.80
N LEU A 27 -1.96 -5.66 -2.07
CA LEU A 27 -1.58 -7.06 -1.87
C LEU A 27 -0.87 -7.24 -0.54
N LYS A 28 -1.15 -8.35 0.14
CA LYS A 28 -0.54 -8.74 1.43
C LYS A 28 0.12 -10.10 1.30
N ALA A 29 1.31 -10.25 1.88
CA ALA A 29 2.02 -11.53 1.88
C ALA A 29 1.22 -12.60 2.66
N GLN A 30 0.83 -13.70 2.00
CA GLN A 30 0.13 -14.81 2.66
C GLN A 30 1.07 -15.67 3.51
N LYS A 31 2.32 -15.85 3.05
CA LYS A 31 3.38 -16.60 3.73
C LYS A 31 4.64 -15.74 3.86
N PRO A 32 4.63 -14.72 4.75
CA PRO A 32 5.73 -13.77 4.84
C PRO A 32 6.98 -14.44 5.43
N THR A 33 8.12 -14.23 4.76
CA THR A 33 9.45 -14.57 5.30
C THR A 33 9.78 -13.68 6.50
N ALA A 34 10.84 -14.00 7.25
CA ALA A 34 11.27 -13.18 8.38
C ALA A 34 11.53 -11.72 7.98
N GLN A 35 12.11 -11.51 6.80
CA GLN A 35 12.38 -10.19 6.24
C GLN A 35 11.09 -9.39 5.97
N VAL A 36 10.09 -10.03 5.35
CA VAL A 36 8.78 -9.42 5.06
C VAL A 36 8.02 -9.04 6.34
N LYS A 37 8.14 -9.85 7.39
CA LYS A 37 7.53 -9.54 8.71
C LYS A 37 8.15 -8.32 9.38
N ALA A 38 9.42 -8.02 9.11
CA ALA A 38 10.13 -6.89 9.73
C ALA A 38 9.74 -5.54 9.12
N HIS A 39 9.35 -5.51 7.84
CA HIS A 39 9.21 -4.26 7.08
C HIS A 39 7.80 -3.95 6.60
N GLY A 40 6.81 -4.83 6.74
CA GLY A 40 5.41 -4.43 6.56
C GLY A 40 4.56 -5.42 5.77
N GLY A 41 5.13 -6.10 4.78
CA GLY A 41 4.42 -7.20 4.12
C GLY A 41 3.32 -6.79 3.14
N TYR A 42 3.39 -5.57 2.59
CA TYR A 42 2.47 -5.07 1.59
C TYR A 42 3.16 -4.73 0.27
N LYS A 43 2.41 -4.82 -0.83
CA LYS A 43 2.78 -4.29 -2.15
C LYS A 43 1.56 -3.79 -2.89
N LEU A 44 1.78 -2.90 -3.86
CA LEU A 44 0.72 -2.33 -4.69
C LEU A 44 0.80 -2.86 -6.12
N ARG A 45 -0.35 -3.21 -6.68
CA ARG A 45 -0.48 -3.64 -8.07
C ARG A 45 -1.52 -2.80 -8.78
N ASP A 46 -1.20 -2.32 -9.98
CA ASP A 46 -2.20 -1.70 -10.84
C ASP A 46 -3.16 -2.79 -11.35
N ALA A 47 -4.45 -2.65 -11.06
CA ALA A 47 -5.48 -3.61 -11.44
C ALA A 47 -5.71 -3.63 -12.97
N ARG A 48 -5.35 -2.57 -13.69
CA ARG A 48 -5.51 -2.50 -15.16
C ARG A 48 -4.41 -3.27 -15.87
N SER A 49 -3.16 -3.04 -15.48
CA SER A 49 -1.99 -3.62 -16.16
C SER A 49 -1.44 -4.87 -15.49
N SER A 50 -1.91 -5.21 -14.28
CA SER A 50 -1.36 -6.24 -13.40
C SER A 50 0.10 -6.02 -13.00
N LYS A 51 0.67 -4.83 -13.27
CA LYS A 51 2.05 -4.50 -12.91
C LYS A 51 2.15 -4.08 -11.46
N ILE A 52 3.27 -4.43 -10.83
CA ILE A 52 3.60 -3.93 -9.50
C ILE A 52 4.03 -2.48 -9.64
N VAL A 53 3.40 -1.61 -8.85
CA VAL A 53 3.66 -0.16 -8.86
C VAL A 53 4.46 0.30 -7.64
N PHE A 54 4.42 -0.47 -6.54
CA PHE A 54 5.15 -0.16 -5.31
C PHE A 54 5.31 -1.40 -4.40
N GLY A 55 6.30 -1.38 -3.51
CA GLY A 55 6.53 -2.44 -2.51
C GLY A 55 7.31 -3.67 -3.00
N GLU A 56 8.17 -3.46 -4.01
CA GLU A 56 9.17 -4.44 -4.48
C GLU A 56 10.57 -3.80 -4.57
N GLU A 57 11.00 -3.11 -3.51
CA GLU A 57 12.36 -2.58 -3.42
C GLU A 57 13.30 -3.62 -2.81
N GLY A 58 14.10 -4.28 -3.67
CA GLY A 58 15.06 -5.32 -3.29
C GLY A 58 14.44 -6.70 -2.99
N TYR A 59 13.22 -6.75 -2.42
CA TYR A 59 12.47 -7.99 -2.19
C TYR A 59 10.95 -7.73 -2.20
N GLU A 60 10.17 -8.80 -2.40
CA GLU A 60 8.71 -8.72 -2.46
C GLU A 60 8.07 -8.34 -1.12
N PHE A 61 7.01 -7.54 -1.19
CA PHE A 61 6.23 -7.10 -0.03
C PHE A 61 7.06 -6.30 0.99
N SER A 62 7.92 -5.43 0.47
CA SER A 62 8.84 -4.61 1.26
C SER A 62 8.20 -3.37 1.88
N ALA A 63 6.98 -2.99 1.49
CA ALA A 63 6.33 -1.78 1.97
C ALA A 63 5.51 -1.98 3.26
N THR A 64 5.51 -0.96 4.11
CA THR A 64 4.52 -0.76 5.18
C THR A 64 3.25 -0.08 4.66
N LEU A 65 2.21 -0.01 5.50
CA LEU A 65 1.04 0.82 5.21
C LEU A 65 1.36 2.32 5.20
N GLU A 66 2.34 2.75 6.02
CA GLU A 66 2.77 4.15 6.07
C GLU A 66 3.49 4.55 4.78
N ASP A 67 4.36 3.69 4.25
CA ASP A 67 5.01 3.92 2.95
C ASP A 67 3.97 4.05 1.82
N ILE A 68 2.90 3.25 1.89
CA ILE A 68 1.81 3.29 0.91
C ILE A 68 0.96 4.56 1.06
N GLU A 69 0.70 5.01 2.29
CA GLU A 69 0.02 6.29 2.54
C GLU A 69 0.85 7.47 1.99
N ASN A 70 2.16 7.48 2.25
CA ASN A 70 3.08 8.49 1.72
C ASN A 70 3.14 8.47 0.18
N TRP A 71 3.19 7.28 -0.43
CA TRP A 71 3.15 7.13 -1.88
C TRP A 71 1.84 7.67 -2.47
N LEU A 72 0.71 7.38 -1.83
CA LEU A 72 -0.61 7.91 -2.23
C LEU A 72 -0.67 9.43 -2.14
N ASP A 73 -0.17 10.03 -1.06
CA ASP A 73 -0.17 11.48 -0.88
C ASP A 73 0.64 12.18 -1.99
N VAL A 74 1.80 11.61 -2.34
CA VAL A 74 2.63 12.10 -3.45
C VAL A 74 1.94 11.92 -4.80
N GLU A 75 1.29 10.80 -5.05
CA GLU A 75 0.61 10.54 -6.32
C GLU A 75 -0.65 11.40 -6.49
N GLU A 76 -1.41 11.60 -5.41
CA GLU A 76 -2.54 12.52 -5.35
C GLU A 76 -2.11 13.97 -5.62
N ALA A 77 -0.99 14.41 -5.03
CA ALA A 77 -0.42 15.74 -5.28
C ALA A 77 -0.03 15.93 -6.75
N LYS A 78 0.65 14.95 -7.36
CA LYS A 78 1.00 15.00 -8.80
C LYS A 78 -0.23 15.08 -9.70
N LEU A 79 -1.28 14.33 -9.39
CA LEU A 79 -2.51 14.34 -10.17
C LEU A 79 -3.26 15.66 -10.03
N ALA A 80 -3.25 16.27 -8.83
CA ALA A 80 -3.79 17.60 -8.60
C ALA A 80 -3.03 18.68 -9.40
N GLU A 81 -1.70 18.61 -9.43
CA GLU A 81 -0.87 19.50 -10.26
C GLU A 81 -1.15 19.36 -11.76
N ARG A 82 -1.55 18.17 -12.21
CA ARG A 82 -1.93 17.88 -13.61
C ARG A 82 -3.37 18.29 -13.95
N GLY A 83 -4.18 18.71 -12.96
CA GLY A 83 -5.57 19.12 -13.18
C GLY A 83 -6.51 17.96 -13.56
N GLU A 84 -6.17 16.73 -13.20
CA GLU A 84 -6.95 15.53 -13.53
C GLU A 84 -7.96 15.13 -12.43
N ILE A 85 -8.16 15.98 -11.42
CA ILE A 85 -9.08 15.77 -10.29
C ILE A 85 -9.98 16.99 -10.07
#